data_AF-A0A1F8NAY5-F1
#
_entry.id   AF-A0A1F8NAY5-F1
#
_cell.length_a   1.000
_cell.length_b   1.000
_cell.length_c   1.000
_cell.angle_alpha   90.00
_cell.angle_beta   90.00
_cell.angle_gamma   90.00
#
_symmetry.space_group_name_H-M   'P 1'
#
loop_
_entity.id
_entity.type
_entity.pdbx_description
1 polymer ?
#
loop_
_entity_poly.entity_id
_entity_poly.type
_entity_poly.pdbx_seq_one_letter_code
_entity_poly.pdbx_strand_id
1 'polypeptide(L)'
;MKLGGLEIALIVVAIVLIFGVGKLGQLGGALGKSIREFRKEKDKGEESAQLTEARSERPVAQIETKTGRDKFCPTCGEKMSGGARFCMGCGAKLENYGA
;
A
#
# COMPACT_ATOMS: atom_id res chain seq x y z
N MET A 1 -9.28 26.39 -29.06
CA MET A 1 -10.34 25.66 -28.34
C MET A 1 -9.71 24.42 -27.71
N LYS A 2 -9.20 24.54 -26.49
CA LYS A 2 -8.47 23.47 -25.76
C LYS A 2 -9.31 22.97 -24.58
N LEU A 3 -10.55 22.56 -24.88
CA LEU A 3 -11.57 22.17 -23.91
C LEU A 3 -11.34 20.75 -23.33
N GLY A 4 -10.17 20.15 -23.58
CA GLY A 4 -9.86 18.80 -23.12
C GLY A 4 -9.21 18.79 -21.74
N GLY A 5 -8.04 19.41 -21.61
CA GLY A 5 -7.27 19.33 -20.37
C GLY A 5 -7.69 20.35 -19.31
N LEU A 6 -8.01 21.59 -19.72
CA LEU A 6 -8.19 22.70 -18.78
C LEU A 6 -9.54 22.61 -18.04
N GLU A 7 -10.63 22.23 -18.72
CA GLU A 7 -11.90 21.94 -18.04
C GLU A 7 -11.82 20.76 -17.09
N ILE A 8 -11.18 19.65 -17.49
CA ILE A 8 -11.03 18.49 -16.59
C ILE A 8 -10.23 18.90 -15.35
N ALA A 9 -9.16 19.68 -15.51
CA ALA A 9 -8.42 20.20 -14.37
C ALA A 9 -9.28 21.10 -13.47
N LEU A 10 -10.08 22.01 -14.03
CA LEU A 10 -11.00 22.86 -13.26
C LEU A 10 -12.04 22.05 -12.47
N ILE A 11 -12.61 21.01 -13.09
CA ILE A 11 -13.59 20.13 -12.44
C ILE A 11 -12.94 19.35 -11.30
N VAL A 12 -11.76 18.76 -11.53
CA VAL A 12 -11.02 18.02 -10.50
C VAL A 12 -10.65 18.93 -9.34
N VAL A 13 -10.20 20.16 -9.61
CA VAL A 13 -9.91 21.15 -8.56
C VAL A 13 -11.17 21.48 -7.75
N ALA A 14 -12.32 21.70 -8.40
CA ALA A 14 -13.58 21.93 -7.69
C ALA A 14 -13.97 20.75 -6.77
N ILE A 15 -13.83 19.51 -7.24
CA ILE A 15 -14.09 18.31 -6.43
C ILE A 15 -13.12 18.21 -5.25
N VAL A 16 -11.83 18.49 -5.47
CA VAL A 16 -10.81 18.48 -4.41
C VAL A 16 -11.09 19.54 -3.36
N LEU A 17 -11.63 20.71 -3.73
CA LEU A 17 -12.02 21.75 -2.77
C LEU A 17 -13.23 21.33 -1.92
N ILE A 18 -14.21 20.63 -2.49
CA ILE A 18 -15.42 20.16 -1.78
C ILE A 18 -15.09 18.97 -0.87
N PHE A 19 -14.44 17.94 -1.41
CA PHE A 19 -14.18 16.69 -0.69
C PHE A 19 -12.88 16.71 0.12
N GLY A 20 -11.98 17.64 -0.18
CA GLY A 20 -10.64 17.73 0.41
C GLY A 20 -9.66 16.70 -0.15
N VAL A 21 -8.37 17.05 -0.13
CA VAL A 21 -7.26 16.16 -0.56
C VAL A 21 -7.14 14.89 0.30
N GLY A 22 -7.54 14.94 1.57
CA GLY A 22 -7.44 13.82 2.50
C GLY A 22 -8.40 12.66 2.16
N LYS A 23 -9.67 12.96 1.83
CA LYS A 23 -10.66 11.93 1.47
C LYS A 23 -10.35 11.29 0.12
N LEU A 24 -9.92 12.08 -0.86
CA LEU A 24 -9.52 11.57 -2.17
C LEU A 24 -8.27 10.66 -2.08
N GLY A 25 -7.28 11.02 -1.25
CA GLY A 25 -6.10 10.18 -1.02
C GLY A 25 -6.42 8.84 -0.36
N GLN A 26 -7.35 8.83 0.61
CA GLN A 26 -7.77 7.60 1.29
C GLN A 26 -8.52 6.63 0.35
N LEU A 27 -9.41 7.17 -0.49
CA LEU A 27 -10.12 6.40 -1.53
C LEU A 27 -9.17 5.90 -2.63
N GLY A 28 -8.28 6.76 -3.11
CA GLY A 28 -7.28 6.42 -4.12
C GLY A 28 -6.26 5.37 -3.64
N GLY A 29 -5.88 5.40 -2.36
CA GLY A 29 -5.02 4.39 -1.76
C GLY A 29 -5.65 3.00 -1.71
N ALA A 30 -6.94 2.91 -1.39
CA ALA A 30 -7.68 1.64 -1.40
C ALA A 30 -7.87 1.10 -2.83
N LEU A 31 -8.30 1.97 -3.75
CA LEU A 31 -8.49 1.63 -5.18
C LEU A 31 -7.18 1.26 -5.87
N GLY A 32 -6.09 1.97 -5.55
CA GLY A 32 -4.77 1.74 -6.13
C GLY A 32 -4.17 0.38 -5.77
N LYS A 33 -4.41 -0.13 -4.56
CA LYS A 33 -3.99 -1.48 -4.16
C LYS A 33 -4.66 -2.56 -5.01
N SER A 34 -5.96 -2.43 -5.26
CA SER A 34 -6.71 -3.35 -6.12
C SER A 34 -6.21 -3.29 -7.57
N ILE A 35 -6.07 -2.08 -8.14
CA ILE A 35 -5.54 -1.89 -9.50
C ILE A 35 -4.13 -2.46 -9.66
N ARG A 36 -3.29 -2.34 -8.63
CA ARG A 36 -1.92 -2.87 -8.66
C ARG A 36 -1.87 -4.39 -8.72
N GLU A 37 -2.73 -5.10 -7.99
CA GLU A 37 -2.84 -6.56 -8.10
C GLU A 37 -3.42 -6.97 -9.46
N PHE A 38 -4.43 -6.25 -9.99
CA PHE A 38 -4.94 -6.50 -11.34
C PHE A 38 -3.87 -6.36 -12.43
N ARG A 39 -3.00 -5.34 -12.34
CA ARG A 39 -1.89 -5.19 -13.29
C ARG A 39 -0.88 -6.33 -13.15
N LYS A 40 -0.58 -6.75 -11.92
CA LYS A 40 0.38 -7.83 -11.62
C LYS A 40 -0.07 -9.20 -12.13
N GLU A 41 -1.37 -9.47 -12.13
CA GLU A 41 -1.93 -10.68 -12.78
C GLU A 41 -1.93 -10.56 -14.30
N LYS A 42 -2.18 -9.37 -14.86
CA LYS A 42 -2.08 -9.15 -16.31
C LYS A 42 -0.65 -9.28 -16.84
N ASP A 43 0.34 -8.74 -16.14
CA ASP A 43 1.77 -8.93 -16.46
C ASP A 43 2.18 -10.42 -16.41
N LYS A 44 1.60 -11.22 -15.50
CA LYS A 44 1.84 -12.68 -15.42
C LYS A 44 1.09 -13.51 -16.49
N GLY A 45 0.08 -12.93 -17.14
CA GLY A 45 -0.70 -13.59 -18.20
C GLY A 45 0.00 -13.57 -19.56
N GLU A 46 0.98 -12.69 -19.78
CA GLU A 46 1.77 -12.63 -21.02
C GLU A 46 3.12 -13.40 -20.93
N GLU A 47 3.52 -13.84 -19.74
CA GLU A 47 4.81 -14.53 -19.51
C GLU A 47 4.62 -16.05 -19.31
N SER A 48 4.06 -16.73 -20.31
CA SER A 48 4.20 -18.20 -20.46
C SER A 48 5.34 -18.57 -21.41
N ALA A 49 6.39 -17.74 -21.49
CA ALA A 49 7.58 -18.01 -22.30
C ALA A 49 8.89 -17.59 -21.61
N GLN A 50 9.02 -17.70 -20.29
CA GLN A 50 10.34 -17.89 -19.67
C GLN A 50 10.22 -18.37 -18.21
N LEU A 51 10.15 -19.69 -18.05
CA LEU A 51 10.57 -20.33 -16.82
C LEU A 51 11.86 -21.09 -17.12
N THR A 52 12.81 -20.97 -16.19
CA THR A 52 14.04 -21.78 -16.01
C THR A 52 15.20 -21.39 -16.97
N GLU A 53 16.41 -21.01 -16.57
CA GLU A 53 17.21 -21.19 -15.34
C GLU A 53 18.28 -20.10 -15.19
N ALA A 54 18.51 -19.63 -13.96
CA ALA A 54 19.86 -19.42 -13.42
C ALA A 54 19.79 -19.54 -11.89
N ARG A 55 20.29 -20.66 -11.40
CA ARG A 55 20.36 -21.11 -10.01
C ARG A 55 21.69 -20.69 -9.40
N SER A 56 21.67 -20.26 -8.13
CA SER A 56 22.69 -20.44 -7.08
C SER A 56 22.40 -19.43 -5.97
N GLU A 57 22.29 -19.70 -4.68
CA GLU A 57 22.54 -20.85 -3.82
C GLU A 57 21.67 -20.62 -2.59
N ARG A 58 21.15 -21.69 -1.99
CA ARG A 58 20.68 -21.66 -0.59
C ARG A 58 21.72 -22.38 0.24
N PRO A 59 22.10 -21.84 1.40
CA PRO A 59 22.02 -22.60 2.64
C PRO A 59 21.00 -21.89 3.54
N VAL A 60 19.81 -22.47 3.71
CA VAL A 60 19.41 -23.29 4.87
C VAL A 60 19.35 -22.49 6.18
N ALA A 61 18.14 -22.49 6.75
CA ALA A 61 17.78 -22.22 8.14
C ALA A 61 18.00 -20.79 8.67
N GLN A 62 16.91 -20.00 8.70
CA GLN A 62 16.22 -19.68 9.96
C GLN A 62 14.71 -19.61 9.72
N ILE A 63 14.04 -20.74 9.93
CA ILE A 63 12.71 -20.74 10.51
C ILE A 63 12.99 -20.70 12.02
N GLU A 64 12.76 -19.56 12.66
CA GLU A 64 12.40 -19.53 14.10
C GLU A 64 11.76 -18.17 14.41
N THR A 65 10.44 -18.20 14.50
CA THR A 65 9.68 -17.67 15.63
C THR A 65 10.44 -16.70 16.55
N LYS A 66 10.29 -15.41 16.30
CA LYS A 66 9.93 -14.53 17.41
C LYS A 66 8.42 -14.38 17.41
N THR A 67 7.78 -15.18 18.26
CA THR A 67 6.60 -14.75 18.99
C THR A 67 6.90 -13.37 19.55
N GLY A 68 6.56 -12.34 18.80
CA GLY A 68 6.67 -10.95 19.20
C GLY A 68 5.34 -10.34 18.85
N ARG A 69 4.34 -10.59 19.73
CA ARG A 69 2.97 -10.06 19.70
C ARG A 69 2.75 -9.09 18.54
N ASP A 70 2.11 -9.56 17.48
CA ASP A 70 1.59 -8.66 16.45
C ASP A 70 0.72 -7.61 17.17
N LYS A 71 1.27 -6.41 17.39
CA LYS A 71 0.55 -5.33 18.09
C LYS A 71 -0.39 -4.71 17.06
N PHE A 72 -1.68 -4.77 17.32
CA PHE A 72 -2.67 -4.09 16.49
C PHE A 72 -2.73 -2.63 16.91
N CYS A 73 -2.77 -1.72 15.94
CA CYS A 73 -2.93 -0.30 16.22
C CYS A 73 -4.32 -0.05 16.86
N PRO A 74 -4.42 0.53 18.07
CA PRO A 74 -5.72 0.74 18.74
C PRO A 74 -6.59 1.82 18.06
N THR A 75 -6.01 2.65 17.20
CA THR A 75 -6.73 3.73 16.50
C THR A 75 -7.38 3.27 15.20
N CYS A 76 -6.84 2.25 14.53
CA CYS A 76 -7.31 1.83 13.20
C CYS A 76 -7.35 0.32 12.96
N GLY A 77 -6.88 -0.50 13.91
CA GLY A 77 -6.90 -1.97 13.80
C GLY A 77 -5.85 -2.57 12.86
N GLU A 78 -5.03 -1.74 12.20
CA GLU A 78 -3.99 -2.22 11.28
C GLU A 78 -2.86 -2.96 12.03
N LYS A 79 -2.39 -4.07 11.45
CA LYS A 79 -1.33 -4.93 12.00
C LYS A 79 0.01 -4.21 11.95
N MET A 80 0.68 -4.08 13.09
CA MET A 80 2.01 -3.46 13.14
C MET A 80 3.13 -4.47 13.24
N SER A 81 4.21 -4.21 12.49
CA SER A 81 5.50 -4.85 12.71
C SER A 81 6.20 -4.20 13.91
N GLY A 82 6.79 -5.01 14.78
CA GLY A 82 7.41 -4.55 16.02
C GLY A 82 8.51 -3.51 15.76
N GLY A 83 8.37 -2.31 16.34
CA GLY A 83 9.38 -1.25 16.29
C GLY A 83 8.99 0.03 15.52
N ALA A 84 7.75 0.14 15.01
CA ALA A 84 7.31 1.34 14.29
C ALA A 84 6.94 2.51 15.23
N ARG A 85 7.45 3.72 14.93
CA ARG A 85 7.16 4.97 15.68
C ARG A 85 5.78 5.56 15.35
N PHE A 86 5.26 5.25 14.17
CA PHE A 86 3.97 5.70 13.65
C PHE A 86 3.27 4.56 12.92
N CYS A 87 1.94 4.54 12.94
CA CYS A 87 1.13 3.57 12.22
C CYS A 87 1.08 3.96 10.75
N MET A 88 1.51 3.05 9.86
CA MET A 88 1.49 3.29 8.42
C MET A 88 0.07 3.30 7.82
N GLY A 89 -0.94 2.77 8.54
CA GLY A 89 -2.34 2.71 8.09
C GLY A 89 -3.18 3.95 8.44
N CYS A 90 -2.89 4.61 9.56
CA CYS A 90 -3.69 5.74 10.05
C CYS A 90 -2.90 6.95 10.57
N GLY A 91 -1.57 6.91 10.56
CA GLY A 91 -0.73 8.04 10.97
C GLY A 91 -0.63 8.27 12.48
N ALA A 92 -1.30 7.45 13.30
CA ALA A 92 -1.22 7.53 14.76
C ALA A 92 0.22 7.27 15.26
N LYS A 93 0.67 8.05 16.25
CA LYS A 93 2.01 7.97 16.85
C LYS A 93 2.03 6.90 17.96
N LEU A 94 2.97 5.94 17.90
CA LEU A 94 2.96 4.70 18.71
C LEU A 94 4.13 4.57 19.70
N GLU A 95 4.97 5.59 19.77
CA GLU A 95 6.13 5.69 20.68
C GLU A 95 5.78 5.58 22.18
N ASN A 96 4.49 5.72 22.56
CA ASN A 96 4.03 5.55 23.95
C ASN A 96 3.24 4.25 24.22
N TYR A 97 3.07 3.36 23.23
CA TYR A 97 2.26 2.13 23.36
C TYR A 97 3.10 0.83 23.39
N GLY A 98 4.40 0.96 23.69
CA GLY A 98 5.40 -0.11 23.58
C GLY A 98 6.13 -0.45 24.88
N ALA A 99 5.51 -1.27 25.74
CA ALA A 99 6.21 -2.17 26.66
C ALA A 99 6.06 -3.64 26.18
#